data_AF-A0A2V8EHC1-F1
#
_entry.id   AF-A0A2V8EHC1-F1
#
_cell.length_a   1.000
_cell.length_b   1.000
_cell.length_c   1.000
_cell.angle_alpha   90.00
_cell.angle_beta   90.00
_cell.angle_gamma   90.00
#
_symmetry.space_group_name_H-M   'P 1'
#
loop_
_entity.id
_entity.type
_entity.pdbx_description
1 polymer ?
#
loop_
_entity_poly.entity_id
_entity_poly.type
_entity_poly.pdbx_seq_one_letter_code
_entity_poly.pdbx_strand_id
1 'polypeptide(L)' 'MIEGFRERVVATPIVCTPNIGPRERRKRMTFGATLIAVGLGAAASLLYSRSTWYWSALLFLPFWAGGLGVFQATGQT' A
#
# COMPACT_ATOMS: atom_id res chain seq x y z
N MET A 1 -10.12 -55.48 -3.55
CA MET A 1 -10.04 -54.85 -4.89
C MET A 1 -10.54 -53.42 -4.77
N ILE A 2 -9.68 -52.49 -4.31
CA ILE A 2 -9.99 -51.05 -4.22
C ILE A 2 -8.90 -50.34 -5.02
N GLU A 3 -9.01 -50.40 -6.35
CA GLU A 3 -8.18 -49.64 -7.29
C GLU A 3 -9.05 -48.64 -8.08
N GLY A 4 -9.93 -47.92 -7.37
CA GLY A 4 -10.92 -47.05 -8.03
C GLY A 4 -10.69 -45.55 -7.88
N PHE A 5 -9.87 -45.10 -6.93
CA PHE A 5 -9.79 -43.68 -6.55
C PHE A 5 -8.45 -43.05 -6.94
N ARG A 6 -8.04 -43.24 -8.20
CA ARG A 6 -7.00 -42.40 -8.79
C ARG A 6 -7.67 -41.14 -9.35
N GLU A 7 -8.14 -40.29 -8.43
CA GLU A 7 -8.47 -38.90 -8.77
C GLU A 7 -7.27 -38.31 -9.49
N ARG A 8 -7.47 -37.89 -10.74
CA ARG A 8 -6.53 -37.02 -11.42
C ARG A 8 -6.57 -35.69 -10.68
N VAL A 9 -5.67 -35.52 -9.72
CA VAL A 9 -5.26 -34.19 -9.26
C VAL A 9 -4.59 -33.54 -10.46
N VAL A 10 -5.40 -32.91 -11.31
CA VAL A 10 -4.92 -32.06 -12.38
C VAL A 10 -4.19 -30.93 -11.69
N ALA A 11 -2.86 -30.94 -11.76
CA ALA A 11 -2.05 -29.85 -11.28
C ALA A 11 -2.46 -28.60 -12.05
N THR A 12 -3.29 -27.75 -11.43
CA THR A 12 -3.56 -26.42 -11.95
C THR A 12 -2.21 -25.71 -11.99
N PRO A 13 -1.76 -25.21 -13.16
CA PRO A 13 -0.56 -24.40 -13.19
C PRO A 13 -0.77 -23.26 -12.20
N ILE A 14 0.17 -23.10 -11.28
CA ILE A 14 0.13 -22.04 -10.27
C ILE A 14 0.41 -20.74 -11.03
N VAL A 15 -0.63 -20.21 -11.68
CA VAL A 15 -0.56 -18.91 -12.33
C VAL A 15 -0.50 -17.91 -11.20
N CYS A 16 0.67 -17.31 -10.99
CA CYS A 16 0.85 -16.18 -10.09
C CYS A 16 0.03 -15.01 -10.64
N THR A 17 -1.27 -15.00 -10.34
CA THR A 17 -2.18 -13.91 -10.68
C THR A 17 -2.09 -12.93 -9.52
N PRO A 18 -1.52 -11.73 -9.72
CA PRO A 18 -1.48 -10.74 -8.66
C PRO A 18 -2.90 -10.42 -8.21
N ASN A 19 -3.18 -10.53 -6.91
CA ASN A 19 -4.49 -10.20 -6.34
C ASN A 19 -4.86 -8.72 -6.54
N ILE A 20 -3.87 -7.87 -6.84
CA ILE A 20 -4.04 -6.43 -7.07
C ILE A 20 -3.84 -6.12 -8.55
N GLY A 21 -4.93 -5.75 -9.22
CA GLY A 21 -4.88 -5.30 -10.62
C GLY A 21 -4.21 -3.93 -10.80
N PRO A 22 -3.80 -3.58 -12.03
CA PRO A 22 -3.13 -2.31 -12.35
C PRO A 22 -3.90 -1.06 -11.92
N ARG A 23 -5.23 -1.12 -11.95
CA ARG A 23 -6.11 -0.01 -11.54
C ARG A 23 -6.06 0.24 -10.03
N GLU A 24 -6.11 -0.82 -9.22
CA GLU A 24 -6.01 -0.71 -7.77
C GLU A 24 -4.61 -0.26 -7.34
N ARG A 25 -3.58 -0.72 -8.04
CA ARG A 25 -2.20 -0.23 -7.89
C ARG A 25 -2.10 1.29 -8.10
N ARG A 26 -2.72 1.81 -9.16
CA ARG A 26 -2.74 3.26 -9.44
C ARG A 26 -3.53 4.05 -8.39
N LYS A 27 -4.62 3.51 -7.87
CA LYS A 27 -5.35 4.12 -6.75
C LYS A 27 -4.49 4.24 -5.50
N ARG A 28 -3.76 3.18 -5.14
CA ARG A 28 -2.85 3.20 -3.97
C ARG A 28 -1.70 4.18 -4.16
N MET A 29 -1.14 4.24 -5.37
CA MET A 29 -0.09 5.22 -5.69
C MET A 29 -0.58 6.66 -5.58
N THR A 30 -1.75 6.96 -6.17
CA THR A 30 -2.34 8.30 -6.12
C THR A 30 -2.70 8.71 -4.71
N PHE A 31 -3.39 7.84 -3.96
CA PHE A 31 -3.69 8.06 -2.55
C PHE A 31 -2.43 8.30 -1.72
N GLY A 32 -1.41 7.46 -1.89
CA GLY A 32 -0.14 7.57 -1.18
C GLY A 32 0.58 8.89 -1.46
N ALA A 33 0.71 9.24 -2.74
CA ALA A 33 1.33 10.50 -3.17
C ALA A 33 0.58 11.73 -2.67
N THR A 34 -0.76 11.72 -2.70
CA THR A 34 -1.59 12.81 -2.17
C THR A 34 -1.36 13.00 -0.67
N LEU A 35 -1.33 11.92 0.12
CA LEU A 35 -1.09 12.02 1.56
C LEU A 35 0.30 12.54 1.89
N ILE A 36 1.33 12.12 1.14
CA ILE A 36 2.69 12.66 1.31
C ILE A 36 2.69 14.17 1.00
N ALA A 37 2.06 14.60 -0.09
CA ALA A 37 1.97 16.02 -0.43
C ALA A 37 1.26 16.84 0.66
N VAL A 38 0.15 16.34 1.20
CA VAL A 38 -0.56 16.96 2.33
C VAL A 38 0.33 17.01 3.58
N GLY A 39 1.00 15.91 3.91
CA GLY A 39 1.92 15.83 5.05
C GLY A 39 3.08 16.84 4.93
N LEU A 40 3.65 17.01 3.74
CA LEU A 40 4.69 18.01 3.48
C LEU A 40 4.16 19.44 3.66
N GLY A 41 2.96 19.75 3.17
CA GLY A 41 2.33 21.06 3.36
C GLY A 41 2.04 21.37 4.84
N ALA A 42 1.55 20.39 5.59
CA ALA A 42 1.35 20.52 7.03
C ALA A 42 2.68 20.70 7.78
N ALA A 43 3.71 19.94 7.41
CA ALA A 43 5.05 20.06 8.00
C ALA A 43 5.64 21.46 7.77
N ALA A 44 5.55 21.98 6.54
CA ALA A 44 5.99 23.34 6.22
C ALA A 44 5.25 24.40 7.05
N SER A 45 3.95 24.22 7.26
CA SER A 45 3.12 25.13 8.07
C SER A 45 3.50 25.11 9.55
N LEU A 46 3.84 23.93 10.10
CA LEU A 46 4.32 23.79 11.47
C LEU A 46 5.71 24.42 11.67
N LEU A 47 6.59 24.27 10.67
CA LEU A 47 7.91 24.92 10.68
C LEU A 47 7.79 26.44 10.62
N TYR A 48 6.90 26.97 9.77
CA TYR A 48 6.67 28.40 9.65
C TYR A 48 6.08 29.01 10.94
N SER A 49 5.15 28.32 11.58
CA SER A 49 4.50 28.78 12.81
C SER A 49 5.32 28.59 14.09
N ARG A 50 6.51 27.97 14.00
CA ARG A 50 7.34 27.57 15.17
C ARG A 50 6.54 26.81 16.23
N SER A 51 5.66 25.93 15.76
CA SER A 51 4.75 25.19 16.63
C SER A 51 5.49 24.20 17.53
N THR A 52 4.85 23.80 18.63
CA THR A 52 5.42 22.82 19.56
C THR A 52 5.51 21.43 18.96
N TRP A 53 6.48 20.65 19.41
CA TRP A 53 6.78 19.30 18.88
C TRP A 53 5.59 18.32 18.91
N TYR A 54 4.60 18.55 19.79
CA TYR A 54 3.37 17.77 19.88
C TYR A 54 2.57 17.77 18.57
N TRP A 55 2.54 18.90 17.86
CA TRP A 55 1.82 19.00 16.58
C TRP A 55 2.51 18.22 15.46
N SER A 56 3.83 18.06 15.56
CA SER A 56 4.59 17.23 14.62
C SER A 56 4.22 15.75 14.71
N ALA A 57 3.71 15.27 15.86
CA ALA A 57 3.24 13.88 15.98
C ALA A 57 2.06 13.58 15.04
N LEU A 58 1.21 14.58 14.73
CA LEU A 58 0.11 14.41 13.78
C LEU A 58 0.60 14.18 12.35
N LEU A 59 1.82 14.62 12.01
CA LEU A 59 2.43 14.37 10.70
C LEU A 59 2.75 12.89 10.49
N PHE A 60 2.83 12.08 11.56
CA PHE A 60 3.07 10.65 11.45
C PHE A 60 2.02 9.97 10.58
N LEU A 61 0.73 10.33 10.74
CA LEU A 61 -0.37 9.71 10.01
C LEU A 61 -0.28 9.88 8.49
N PRO A 62 -0.17 11.10 7.92
CA PRO A 62 -0.06 11.27 6.48
C PRO A 62 1.21 10.62 5.90
N PHE A 63 2.35 10.67 6.60
CA PHE A 63 3.57 10.03 6.11
C PHE A 63 3.51 8.50 6.17
N TRP A 64 2.96 7.93 7.25
CA TRP A 64 2.81 6.49 7.39
C TRP A 64 1.84 5.92 6.35
N ALA A 65 0.61 6.46 6.28
CA ALA A 65 -0.38 6.02 5.31
C ALA A 65 0.03 6.32 3.87
N GLY A 66 0.68 7.47 3.63
CA GLY A 66 1.26 7.84 2.35
C GLY A 66 2.32 6.85 1.88
N GLY A 67 3.28 6.53 2.76
CA GLY A 67 4.32 5.53 2.51
C GLY A 67 3.75 4.14 2.24
N LEU A 68 2.75 3.70 3.03
CA LEU A 68 2.05 2.44 2.78
C LEU A 68 1.42 2.39 1.38
N GLY A 69 0.77 3.47 0.93
CA GLY A 69 0.18 3.55 -0.40
C GLY A 69 1.21 3.43 -1.53
N VAL A 70 2.35 4.12 -1.40
CA VAL A 70 3.45 4.06 -2.37
C VAL A 70 4.09 2.68 -2.38
N PHE A 71 4.45 2.13 -1.21
CA PHE A 71 5.11 0.83 -1.14
C PHE A 71 4.21 -0.32 -1.57
N GLN A 72 2.90 -0.27 -1.30
CA GLN A 72 1.95 -1.24 -1.85
C GLN A 72 1.77 -1.09 -3.35
N ALA A 73 1.92 0.13 -3.87
CA ALA A 73 1.92 0.35 -5.31
C ALA A 73 3.24 -0.06 -5.97
N THR A 74 4.37 -0.15 -5.28
CA THR A 74 5.65 -0.60 -5.88
C THR A 74 5.96 -2.06 -5.59
N GLY A 75 5.43 -2.62 -4.51
CA GLY A 75 5.57 -4.01 -4.12
C GLY A 75 4.92 -4.95 -5.15
N GLN A 76 5.72 -5.87 -5.67
CA GLN A 76 5.22 -7.03 -6.41
C GLN A 76 4.72 -8.02 -5.35
N THR A 77 3.42 -8.27 -5.30
CA THR A 77 2.88 -9.47 -4.61
C THR A 77 3.11 -10.68 -5.50
#